data_AF-A0A6P7G7I2-F1
#
_entry.id   AF-A0A6P7G7I2-F1
#
_cell.length_a   1.000
_cell.length_b   1.000
_cell.length_c   1.000
_cell.angle_alpha   90.00
_cell.angle_beta   90.00
_cell.angle_gamma   90.00
#
_symmetry.space_group_name_H-M   'P 1'
#
loop_
_entity.id
_entity.type
_entity.pdbx_description
1 polymer ?
#
loop_
_entity_poly.entity_id
_entity_poly.type
_entity_poly.pdbx_seq_one_letter_code
_entity_poly.pdbx_strand_id
1 'polypeptide(L)'
;MSYTQKINNIHFDYKVNNILLSSTSDFKDLGVIFDSKLTFSTQINTVVSKATKSLGYIIRSCRDVTSVEALRSLYFGLVSSKLNYCSVVWNPNHAELVSNLESVQKRFLRYCYLKKYNRYPVRGYSYNLLLSEFGFHSLRKQREINGLIFIFKIVNCLINSDVLLSLVDFNVPRAVSRSGVTFHISVPNSQHNFYCPIKSMCRSVNNLRSVDIFFLSFNIFKREIRNSLSN
;
A
#
# COMPACT_ATOMS: atom_id res chain seq x y z
N MET A 1 -4.04 -22.61 -11.50
CA MET A 1 -3.90 -21.21 -11.97
C MET A 1 -2.51 -21.02 -12.55
N SER A 2 -2.40 -20.28 -13.65
CA SER A 2 -1.11 -19.89 -14.26
C SER A 2 -0.99 -18.37 -14.30
N TYR A 3 0.15 -17.84 -13.87
CA TYR A 3 0.45 -16.40 -13.92
C TYR A 3 1.25 -16.09 -15.18
N THR A 4 0.75 -15.21 -16.03
CA THR A 4 1.46 -14.80 -17.24
C THR A 4 1.00 -13.43 -17.74
N GLN A 5 1.94 -12.67 -18.30
CA GLN A 5 1.66 -11.47 -19.08
C GLN A 5 1.89 -11.69 -20.58
N LYS A 6 2.24 -12.93 -20.99
CA LYS A 6 2.41 -13.27 -22.40
C LYS A 6 1.05 -13.29 -23.09
N ILE A 7 1.00 -12.75 -24.30
CA ILE A 7 -0.19 -12.79 -25.17
C ILE A 7 -0.51 -14.25 -25.54
N ASN A 8 0.52 -15.03 -25.87
CA ASN A 8 0.39 -16.44 -26.16
C ASN A 8 0.55 -17.24 -24.87
N ASN A 9 -0.58 -17.66 -24.30
CA ASN A 9 -0.60 -18.43 -23.07
C ASN A 9 -0.43 -19.93 -23.36
N ILE A 10 0.39 -20.60 -22.57
CA ILE A 10 0.52 -22.06 -22.64
C ILE A 10 -0.57 -22.63 -21.74
N HIS A 11 -1.58 -23.24 -22.37
CA HIS A 11 -2.60 -23.98 -21.66
C HIS A 11 -2.09 -25.40 -21.39
N PHE A 12 -1.99 -25.76 -20.11
CA PHE A 12 -1.59 -27.07 -19.68
C PHE A 12 -2.57 -27.60 -18.62
N ASP A 13 -3.03 -28.83 -18.84
CA ASP A 13 -3.99 -29.50 -17.99
C ASP A 13 -3.28 -30.25 -16.86
N TYR A 14 -3.24 -29.63 -15.69
CA TYR A 14 -2.64 -30.22 -14.50
C TYR A 14 -3.56 -31.28 -13.89
N LYS A 15 -2.98 -32.43 -13.51
CA LYS A 15 -3.68 -33.51 -12.81
C LYS A 15 -3.00 -33.81 -11.48
N VAL A 16 -3.79 -34.05 -10.43
CA VAL A 16 -3.31 -34.55 -9.13
C VAL A 16 -4.05 -35.85 -8.84
N ASN A 17 -3.33 -36.94 -8.60
CA ASN A 17 -3.92 -38.28 -8.42
C ASN A 17 -4.88 -38.66 -9.57
N ASN A 18 -4.50 -38.38 -10.82
CA ASN A 18 -5.31 -38.52 -12.03
C ASN A 18 -6.60 -37.67 -12.10
N ILE A 19 -6.83 -36.76 -11.15
CA ILE A 19 -7.96 -35.84 -11.17
C ILE A 19 -7.53 -34.53 -11.84
N LEU A 20 -8.27 -34.11 -12.87
CA LEU A 20 -8.04 -32.85 -13.57
C LEU A 20 -8.32 -31.66 -12.65
N LEU A 21 -7.35 -30.75 -12.54
CA LEU A 21 -7.52 -29.50 -11.80
C LEU A 21 -8.18 -28.44 -12.70
N SER A 22 -9.20 -27.77 -12.18
CA SER A 22 -9.81 -26.64 -12.88
C SER A 22 -8.85 -25.44 -12.93
N SER A 23 -8.72 -24.85 -14.11
CA SER A 23 -8.03 -23.57 -14.25
C SER A 23 -8.93 -22.43 -13.78
N THR A 24 -8.37 -21.50 -13.00
CA THR A 24 -9.06 -20.30 -12.54
C THR A 24 -8.28 -19.05 -12.96
N SER A 25 -8.99 -17.97 -13.26
CA SER A 25 -8.41 -16.66 -13.57
C SER A 25 -7.99 -15.89 -12.32
N ASP A 26 -8.61 -16.22 -11.17
CA ASP A 26 -8.46 -15.54 -9.88
C ASP A 26 -8.26 -16.61 -8.79
N PHE A 27 -7.37 -16.35 -7.85
CA PHE A 27 -7.12 -17.22 -6.69
C PHE A 27 -6.95 -16.36 -5.45
N LYS A 28 -7.56 -16.79 -4.34
CA LYS A 28 -7.49 -16.07 -3.08
C LYS A 28 -6.62 -16.83 -2.10
N ASP A 29 -5.55 -16.19 -1.65
CA ASP A 29 -4.66 -16.72 -0.63
C ASP A 29 -4.45 -15.71 0.50
N LEU A 30 -4.52 -16.17 1.75
CA LEU A 30 -4.39 -15.34 2.95
C LEU A 30 -5.16 -14.00 2.86
N GLY A 31 -6.35 -14.02 2.26
CA GLY A 31 -7.19 -12.82 2.13
C GLY A 31 -6.85 -11.88 0.97
N VAL A 32 -5.84 -12.19 0.16
CA VAL A 32 -5.43 -11.43 -1.04
C VAL A 32 -5.85 -12.20 -2.29
N ILE A 33 -6.50 -11.51 -3.23
CA ILE A 33 -6.88 -12.07 -4.54
C ILE A 33 -5.77 -11.77 -5.55
N PHE A 34 -5.27 -12.83 -6.18
CA PHE A 34 -4.30 -12.78 -7.26
C PHE A 34 -5.02 -13.07 -8.57
N ASP A 35 -5.00 -12.14 -9.51
CA ASP A 35 -5.41 -12.39 -10.90
C ASP A 35 -4.26 -12.96 -11.73
N SER A 36 -4.57 -13.67 -12.80
CA SER A 36 -3.59 -14.30 -13.69
C SER A 36 -2.54 -13.34 -14.27
N LYS A 37 -2.84 -12.03 -14.33
CA LYS A 37 -1.94 -10.98 -14.82
C LYS A 37 -1.17 -10.24 -13.72
N LEU A 38 -1.44 -10.56 -12.44
CA LEU A 38 -0.89 -9.90 -11.26
C LEU A 38 -1.12 -8.38 -11.24
N THR A 39 -2.27 -7.93 -11.75
CA THR A 39 -2.65 -6.50 -11.74
C THR A 39 -3.23 -6.04 -10.41
N PHE A 40 -3.72 -7.00 -9.61
CA PHE A 40 -4.45 -6.80 -8.36
C PHE A 40 -5.74 -5.97 -8.48
N SER A 41 -6.26 -5.80 -9.70
CA SER A 41 -7.47 -5.00 -9.94
C SER A 41 -8.68 -5.56 -9.18
N THR A 42 -8.90 -6.88 -9.27
CA THR A 42 -9.99 -7.57 -8.54
C THR A 42 -9.83 -7.42 -7.02
N GLN A 43 -8.61 -7.54 -6.51
CA GLN A 43 -8.31 -7.36 -5.09
C GLN A 43 -8.66 -5.94 -4.62
N ILE A 44 -8.18 -4.92 -5.34
CA ILE A 44 -8.38 -3.52 -4.98
C ILE A 44 -9.86 -3.15 -5.02
N ASN A 45 -10.57 -3.55 -6.08
CA ASN A 45 -12.01 -3.32 -6.17
C ASN A 45 -12.77 -3.98 -5.01
N THR A 46 -12.36 -5.20 -4.62
CA THR A 46 -12.94 -5.90 -3.47
C THR A 46 -12.67 -5.16 -2.15
N VAL A 47 -11.44 -4.69 -1.94
CA VAL A 47 -11.05 -3.92 -0.74
C VAL A 47 -11.79 -2.59 -0.68
N VAL A 48 -11.86 -1.84 -1.79
CA VAL A 48 -12.60 -0.57 -1.90
C VAL A 48 -14.08 -0.78 -1.60
N SER A 49 -14.70 -1.83 -2.14
CA SER A 49 -16.10 -2.16 -1.87
C SER A 49 -16.35 -2.44 -0.39
N LYS A 50 -15.51 -3.28 0.24
CA LYS A 50 -15.60 -3.58 1.68
C LYS A 50 -15.40 -2.34 2.55
N ALA A 51 -14.38 -1.54 2.25
CA ALA A 51 -14.07 -0.30 2.96
C ALA A 51 -15.21 0.73 2.83
N THR A 52 -15.79 0.87 1.64
CA THR A 52 -16.93 1.75 1.37
C THR A 52 -18.17 1.33 2.15
N LYS A 53 -18.46 0.02 2.24
CA LYS A 53 -19.55 -0.51 3.08
C LYS A 53 -19.32 -0.19 4.55
N SER A 54 -18.11 -0.40 5.08
CA SER A 54 -17.76 -0.04 6.46
C SER A 54 -17.87 1.47 6.71
N LEU A 55 -17.44 2.30 5.77
CA LEU A 55 -17.59 3.75 5.86
C LEU A 55 -19.07 4.16 5.86
N GLY A 56 -19.90 3.55 5.01
CA GLY A 56 -21.34 3.77 4.99
C GLY A 56 -22.01 3.38 6.30
N TYR A 57 -21.56 2.30 6.94
CA TYR A 57 -21.99 1.93 8.29
C TYR A 57 -21.64 3.01 9.31
N ILE A 58 -20.39 3.47 9.37
CA ILE A 58 -19.96 4.57 10.27
C ILE A 58 -20.83 5.81 10.07
N ILE A 59 -21.03 6.25 8.83
CA ILE A 59 -21.80 7.46 8.52
C ILE A 59 -23.25 7.38 9.00
N ARG A 60 -23.88 6.20 8.91
CA ARG A 60 -25.27 5.99 9.33
C ARG A 60 -25.40 5.81 10.83
N SER A 61 -24.55 4.98 11.43
CA SER A 61 -24.62 4.63 12.85
C SER A 61 -24.09 5.74 13.76
N CYS A 62 -23.18 6.58 13.27
CA CYS A 62 -22.59 7.67 14.03
C CYS A 62 -23.17 9.03 13.63
N ARG A 63 -24.45 9.08 13.25
CA ARG A 63 -25.09 10.33 12.83
C ARG A 63 -25.12 11.38 13.95
N ASP A 64 -25.22 10.98 15.20
CA ASP A 64 -25.27 11.92 16.32
C ASP A 64 -23.89 12.19 16.94
N VAL A 65 -22.86 11.49 16.46
CA VAL A 65 -21.48 11.71 16.88
C VAL A 65 -20.95 12.99 16.23
N THR A 66 -20.52 13.93 17.08
CA THR A 66 -19.95 15.22 16.67
C THR A 66 -18.42 15.25 16.78
N SER A 67 -17.82 14.44 17.67
CA SER A 67 -16.36 14.36 17.80
C SER A 67 -15.72 13.77 16.54
N VAL A 68 -14.88 14.57 15.91
CA VAL A 68 -14.09 14.17 14.74
C VAL A 68 -13.05 13.13 15.13
N GLU A 69 -12.51 13.21 16.34
CA GLU A 69 -11.53 12.29 16.92
C GLU A 69 -12.13 10.90 17.11
N ALA A 70 -13.36 10.81 17.60
CA ALA A 70 -14.09 9.55 17.71
C ALA A 70 -14.34 8.91 16.33
N LEU A 71 -14.79 9.71 15.35
CA LEU A 71 -14.98 9.25 13.97
C LEU A 71 -13.67 8.80 13.33
N ARG A 72 -12.57 9.50 13.61
CA ARG A 72 -11.24 9.17 13.14
C ARG A 72 -10.78 7.81 13.69
N SER A 73 -10.99 7.54 14.97
CA SER A 73 -10.70 6.23 15.58
C SER A 73 -11.48 5.10 14.89
N LEU A 74 -12.78 5.30 14.64
CA LEU A 74 -13.61 4.35 13.90
C LEU A 74 -13.11 4.12 12.48
N TYR A 75 -12.73 5.19 11.77
CA TYR A 75 -12.16 5.09 10.44
C TYR A 75 -10.88 4.25 10.43
N PHE A 76 -9.93 4.53 11.32
CA PHE A 76 -8.69 3.78 11.36
C PHE A 76 -8.90 2.30 11.71
N GLY A 77 -9.76 2.00 12.67
CA GLY A 77 -10.06 0.64 13.09
C GLY A 77 -10.83 -0.18 12.04
N LEU A 78 -11.83 0.41 11.38
CA LEU A 78 -12.76 -0.33 10.52
C LEU A 78 -12.51 -0.17 9.02
N VAL A 79 -12.02 0.99 8.58
CA VAL A 79 -11.89 1.33 7.15
C VAL A 79 -10.44 1.26 6.71
N SER A 80 -9.56 2.00 7.39
CA SER A 80 -8.13 2.06 7.06
C SER A 80 -7.45 0.69 7.22
N SER A 81 -7.82 -0.08 8.24
CA SER A 81 -7.34 -1.46 8.43
C SER A 81 -7.59 -2.35 7.21
N LYS A 82 -8.77 -2.23 6.56
CA LYS A 82 -9.10 -2.95 5.33
C LYS A 82 -8.29 -2.43 4.13
N LEU A 83 -8.17 -1.11 4.00
CA LEU A 83 -7.45 -0.45 2.90
C LEU A 83 -5.93 -0.70 2.92
N ASN A 84 -5.36 -0.97 4.10
CA ASN A 84 -3.93 -1.19 4.28
C ASN A 84 -3.55 -2.67 4.44
N TYR A 85 -4.53 -3.58 4.57
CA TYR A 85 -4.25 -5.00 4.74
C TYR A 85 -3.47 -5.56 3.55
N CYS A 86 -2.31 -6.18 3.83
CA CYS A 86 -1.38 -6.73 2.85
C CYS A 86 -0.98 -5.74 1.74
N SER A 87 -1.03 -4.43 1.99
CA SER A 87 -0.76 -3.41 0.96
C SER A 87 0.66 -3.46 0.40
N VAL A 88 1.59 -4.08 1.13
CA VAL A 88 2.96 -4.33 0.67
C VAL A 88 3.00 -5.23 -0.58
N VAL A 89 2.02 -6.14 -0.73
CA VAL A 89 1.96 -7.09 -1.85
C VAL A 89 1.31 -6.46 -3.09
N TRP A 90 0.13 -5.86 -2.93
CA TRP A 90 -0.72 -5.47 -4.05
C TRP A 90 -0.65 -3.98 -4.44
N ASN A 91 0.22 -3.18 -3.81
CA ASN A 91 0.26 -1.71 -3.95
C ASN A 91 0.14 -1.26 -5.43
N PRO A 92 -0.98 -0.59 -5.81
CA PRO A 92 -1.23 -0.30 -7.22
C PRO A 92 -0.42 0.87 -7.72
N ASN A 93 -0.13 0.82 -9.01
CA ASN A 93 0.59 1.88 -9.72
C ASN A 93 -0.29 2.56 -10.77
N HIS A 94 -1.41 1.93 -11.16
CA HIS A 94 -2.40 2.54 -12.03
C HIS A 94 -3.14 3.66 -11.31
N ALA A 95 -3.16 4.85 -11.92
CA ALA A 95 -3.76 6.06 -11.35
C ALA A 95 -5.25 5.86 -10.99
N GLU A 96 -5.99 5.09 -11.80
CA GLU A 96 -7.38 4.76 -11.55
C GLU A 96 -7.57 3.98 -10.23
N LEU A 97 -6.82 2.90 -10.05
CA LEU A 97 -6.88 2.07 -8.84
C LEU A 97 -6.47 2.87 -7.59
N VAL A 98 -5.44 3.72 -7.72
CA VAL A 98 -5.04 4.64 -6.66
C VAL A 98 -6.18 5.63 -6.34
N SER A 99 -6.80 6.22 -7.35
CA SER A 99 -7.93 7.14 -7.20
C SER A 99 -9.12 6.48 -6.50
N ASN A 100 -9.45 5.23 -6.87
CA ASN A 100 -10.52 4.45 -6.25
C ASN A 100 -10.29 4.25 -4.75
N LEU A 101 -9.04 3.95 -4.34
CA LEU A 101 -8.68 3.86 -2.93
C LEU A 101 -8.82 5.23 -2.22
N GLU A 102 -8.22 6.28 -2.80
CA GLU A 102 -8.27 7.64 -2.21
C GLU A 102 -9.70 8.18 -2.11
N SER A 103 -10.61 7.76 -3.00
CA SER A 103 -12.02 8.17 -2.98
C SER A 103 -12.72 7.80 -1.66
N VAL A 104 -12.37 6.65 -1.07
CA VAL A 104 -12.92 6.20 0.21
C VAL A 104 -12.48 7.12 1.34
N GLN A 105 -11.19 7.44 1.40
CA GLN A 105 -10.65 8.38 2.40
C GLN A 105 -11.21 9.79 2.19
N LYS A 106 -11.24 10.27 0.95
CA LYS A 106 -11.80 11.58 0.60
C LYS A 106 -13.27 11.70 1.03
N ARG A 107 -14.08 10.65 0.85
CA ARG A 107 -15.47 10.62 1.32
C ARG A 107 -15.55 10.76 2.84
N PHE A 108 -14.70 10.06 3.59
CA PHE A 108 -14.63 10.16 5.04
C PHE A 108 -14.24 11.57 5.51
N LEU A 109 -13.23 12.20 4.90
CA LEU A 109 -12.81 13.54 5.27
C LEU A 109 -13.89 14.59 4.98
N ARG A 110 -14.64 14.45 3.88
CA ARG A 110 -15.80 15.31 3.60
C ARG A 110 -16.90 15.16 4.66
N TYR A 111 -17.08 13.96 5.21
CA TYR A 111 -18.00 13.73 6.32
C TYR A 111 -17.48 14.39 7.62
N CYS A 112 -16.18 14.30 7.92
CA CYS A 112 -15.58 15.02 9.04
C CYS A 112 -15.75 16.54 8.91
N TYR A 113 -15.58 17.07 7.69
CA TYR A 113 -15.82 18.47 7.39
C TYR A 113 -17.27 18.88 7.64
N LEU A 114 -18.24 18.05 7.22
CA LEU A 114 -19.65 18.26 7.55
C LEU A 114 -19.85 18.30 9.07
N LYS A 115 -19.24 17.38 9.83
CA LYS A 115 -19.40 17.33 11.28
C LYS A 115 -18.81 18.52 12.01
N LYS A 116 -17.65 19.01 11.54
CA LYS A 116 -16.95 20.14 12.16
C LYS A 116 -17.61 21.49 11.83
N TYR A 117 -18.03 21.70 10.59
CA TYR A 117 -18.48 23.01 10.10
C TYR A 117 -19.98 23.08 9.79
N ASN A 118 -20.72 21.99 10.02
CA ASN A 118 -22.13 21.85 9.68
C ASN A 118 -22.47 22.15 8.20
N ARG A 119 -21.50 22.01 7.30
CA ARG A 119 -21.64 22.21 5.85
C ARG A 119 -20.68 21.31 5.09
N TYR A 120 -21.03 20.93 3.86
CA TYR A 120 -20.08 20.22 2.99
C TYR A 120 -19.03 21.18 2.41
N PRO A 121 -17.81 20.69 2.11
CA PRO A 121 -16.82 21.49 1.41
C PRO A 121 -17.30 21.75 -0.02
N VAL A 122 -16.93 22.93 -0.55
CA VAL A 122 -17.31 23.36 -1.90
C VAL A 122 -16.82 22.38 -2.97
N ARG A 123 -17.49 22.37 -4.13
CA ARG A 123 -17.05 21.55 -5.26
C ARG A 123 -15.62 21.94 -5.64
N GLY A 124 -14.76 20.95 -5.89
CA GLY A 124 -13.36 21.18 -6.23
C GLY A 124 -12.44 21.45 -5.04
N TYR A 125 -12.95 21.41 -3.79
CA TYR A 125 -12.11 21.60 -2.60
C TYR A 125 -10.93 20.62 -2.60
N SER A 126 -9.73 21.16 -2.34
CA SER A 126 -8.47 20.43 -2.44
C SER A 126 -8.43 19.24 -1.47
N TYR A 127 -8.02 18.07 -1.98
CA TYR A 127 -7.87 16.88 -1.16
C TYR A 127 -6.76 17.04 -0.12
N ASN A 128 -5.65 17.70 -0.49
CA ASN A 128 -4.53 17.94 0.42
C ASN A 128 -4.93 18.85 1.60
N LEU A 129 -5.81 19.83 1.36
CA LEU A 129 -6.33 20.68 2.43
C LEU A 129 -7.23 19.89 3.40
N LEU A 130 -8.01 18.92 2.90
CA LEU A 130 -8.77 18.02 3.79
C LEU A 130 -7.84 17.13 4.62
N LEU A 131 -6.75 16.66 4.02
CA LEU A 131 -5.77 15.84 4.71
C LEU A 131 -5.11 16.62 5.86
N SER A 132 -4.64 17.83 5.59
CA SER A 132 -4.01 18.68 6.60
C SER A 132 -4.99 19.06 7.71
N GLU A 133 -6.23 19.43 7.36
CA GLU A 133 -7.26 19.86 8.33
C GLU A 133 -7.58 18.79 9.38
N PHE A 134 -7.57 17.52 8.99
CA PHE A 134 -7.94 16.40 9.88
C PHE A 134 -6.72 15.55 10.32
N GLY A 135 -5.49 15.98 10.00
CA GLY A 135 -4.26 15.28 10.35
C GLY A 135 -4.15 13.88 9.73
N PHE A 136 -4.54 13.74 8.46
CA PHE A 136 -4.45 12.50 7.69
C PHE A 136 -3.29 12.53 6.70
N HIS A 137 -2.65 11.38 6.50
CA HIS A 137 -1.81 11.13 5.33
C HIS A 137 -2.67 10.52 4.22
N SER A 138 -2.33 10.78 2.95
CA SER A 138 -2.95 10.07 1.83
C SER A 138 -2.75 8.56 1.97
N LEU A 139 -3.66 7.76 1.42
CA LEU A 139 -3.51 6.30 1.48
C LEU A 139 -2.25 5.86 0.72
N ARG A 140 -1.86 6.56 -0.35
CA ARG A 140 -0.57 6.35 -1.02
C ARG A 140 0.61 6.49 -0.06
N LYS A 141 0.68 7.60 0.69
CA LYS A 141 1.73 7.82 1.70
C LYS A 141 1.69 6.73 2.79
N GLN A 142 0.51 6.31 3.23
CA GLN A 142 0.38 5.22 4.22
C GLN A 142 0.94 3.88 3.69
N ARG A 143 0.65 3.51 2.44
CA ARG A 143 1.19 2.28 1.82
C ARG A 143 2.70 2.35 1.63
N GLU A 144 3.23 3.52 1.28
CA GLU A 144 4.68 3.75 1.21
C GLU A 144 5.34 3.55 2.58
N ILE A 145 4.77 4.13 3.65
CA ILE A 145 5.23 3.90 5.04
C ILE A 145 5.19 2.41 5.40
N ASN A 146 4.12 1.70 5.04
CA ASN A 146 4.03 0.25 5.30
C ASN A 146 5.13 -0.53 4.56
N GLY A 147 5.45 -0.15 3.32
CA GLY A 147 6.55 -0.74 2.56
C GLY A 147 7.91 -0.46 3.19
N LEU A 148 8.17 0.78 3.59
CA LEU A 148 9.40 1.18 4.28
C LEU A 148 9.59 0.42 5.61
N ILE A 149 8.51 0.25 6.37
CA ILE A 149 8.51 -0.55 7.60
C ILE A 149 8.83 -2.02 7.29
N PHE A 150 8.27 -2.55 6.20
CA PHE A 150 8.48 -3.95 5.82
C PHE A 150 9.92 -4.22 5.39
N ILE A 151 10.52 -3.36 4.56
CA ILE A 151 11.91 -3.52 4.14
C ILE A 151 12.89 -3.32 5.31
N PHE A 152 12.63 -2.37 6.21
CA PHE A 152 13.40 -2.22 7.44
C PHE A 152 13.40 -3.51 8.25
N LYS A 153 12.23 -4.15 8.40
CA LYS A 153 12.11 -5.41 9.14
C LYS A 153 12.86 -6.58 8.49
N ILE A 154 12.89 -6.65 7.16
CA ILE A 154 13.66 -7.67 6.44
C ILE A 154 15.16 -7.46 6.67
N VAL A 155 15.65 -6.24 6.44
CA VAL A 155 17.08 -5.92 6.50
C VAL A 155 17.65 -6.05 7.91
N ASN A 156 16.84 -5.74 8.93
CA ASN A 156 17.23 -5.85 10.34
C ASN A 156 16.82 -7.19 10.99
N CYS A 157 16.52 -8.22 10.18
CA CYS A 157 16.17 -9.57 10.65
C CYS A 157 14.99 -9.64 11.64
N LEU A 158 14.09 -8.66 11.62
CA LEU A 158 12.82 -8.69 12.37
C LEU A 158 11.75 -9.54 11.66
N ILE A 159 11.94 -9.80 10.37
CA ILE A 159 11.26 -10.83 9.59
C ILE A 159 12.34 -11.78 9.09
N ASN A 160 12.33 -13.02 9.58
CA ASN A 160 13.29 -14.03 9.17
C ASN A 160 12.84 -14.70 7.86
N SER A 161 13.42 -14.28 6.74
CA SER A 161 13.18 -14.88 5.42
C SER A 161 14.38 -14.68 4.52
N ASP A 162 15.18 -15.73 4.36
CA ASP A 162 16.34 -15.73 3.46
C ASP A 162 15.94 -15.47 2.01
N VAL A 163 14.76 -15.95 1.61
CA VAL A 163 14.21 -15.73 0.28
C VAL A 163 13.92 -14.25 0.04
N LEU A 164 13.30 -13.55 0.99
CA LEU A 164 13.02 -12.12 0.82
C LEU A 164 14.28 -11.27 0.90
N LEU A 165 15.22 -11.62 1.79
CA LEU A 165 16.49 -10.91 1.93
C LEU A 165 17.37 -11.07 0.68
N SER A 166 17.39 -12.25 0.07
CA SER A 166 18.16 -12.48 -1.16
C SER A 166 17.65 -11.71 -2.38
N LEU A 167 16.42 -11.19 -2.34
CA LEU A 167 15.86 -10.30 -3.37
C LEU A 167 16.28 -8.83 -3.20
N VAL A 168 16.96 -8.49 -2.09
CA VAL A 168 17.41 -7.14 -1.78
C VAL A 168 18.87 -6.96 -2.20
N ASP A 169 19.09 -6.19 -3.26
CA ASP A 169 20.44 -5.88 -3.73
C ASP A 169 21.01 -4.66 -2.98
N PHE A 170 22.05 -4.86 -2.17
CA PHE A 170 22.75 -3.77 -1.49
C PHE A 170 23.69 -3.04 -2.44
N ASN A 171 23.72 -1.70 -2.34
CA ASN A 171 24.69 -0.89 -3.07
C ASN A 171 25.96 -0.73 -2.22
N VAL A 172 27.05 -1.39 -2.63
CA VAL A 172 28.35 -1.32 -1.94
C VAL A 172 29.33 -0.54 -2.84
N PRO A 173 29.51 0.77 -2.61
CA PRO A 173 30.39 1.57 -3.45
C PRO A 173 31.86 1.21 -3.19
N ARG A 174 32.65 1.14 -4.27
CA ARG A 174 34.10 0.84 -4.20
C ARG A 174 34.91 1.96 -3.54
N ALA A 175 34.40 3.20 -3.59
CA ALA A 175 35.03 4.38 -3.01
C ALA A 175 33.97 5.19 -2.24
N VAL A 176 34.42 6.04 -1.31
CA VAL A 176 33.54 6.91 -0.53
C VAL A 176 32.76 7.82 -1.48
N SER A 177 31.45 7.61 -1.56
CA SER A 177 30.53 8.40 -2.38
C SER A 177 29.68 9.27 -1.47
N ARG A 178 29.40 10.50 -1.92
CA ARG A 178 28.37 11.35 -1.29
C ARG A 178 26.94 10.89 -1.64
N SER A 179 26.79 9.88 -2.49
CA SER A 179 25.47 9.32 -2.80
C SER A 179 24.95 8.51 -1.63
N GLY A 180 23.90 8.98 -0.96
CA GLY A 180 23.18 8.22 0.08
C GLY A 180 22.29 7.10 -0.48
N VAL A 181 22.74 6.39 -1.51
CA VAL A 181 22.01 5.29 -2.16
C VAL A 181 22.34 3.98 -1.44
N THR A 182 21.35 3.43 -0.75
CA THR A 182 21.49 2.22 0.07
C THR A 182 21.36 0.93 -0.75
N PHE A 183 20.42 0.90 -1.69
CA PHE A 183 20.11 -0.29 -2.47
C PHE A 183 20.45 -0.09 -3.94
N HIS A 184 21.00 -1.13 -4.55
CA HIS A 184 21.16 -1.18 -5.99
C HIS A 184 19.82 -1.57 -6.63
N ILE A 185 19.38 -0.83 -7.65
CA ILE A 185 18.16 -1.16 -8.39
C ILE A 185 18.53 -1.33 -9.85
N SER A 186 18.46 -2.57 -10.32
CA SER A 186 18.64 -2.88 -11.74
C SER A 186 17.63 -2.12 -12.60
N VAL A 187 18.09 -1.67 -13.78
CA VAL A 187 17.24 -0.99 -14.76
C VAL A 187 16.07 -1.92 -15.14
N PRO A 188 14.82 -1.48 -14.96
CA PRO A 188 13.66 -2.31 -15.27
C PRO A 188 13.53 -2.51 -16.78
N ASN A 189 13.23 -3.74 -17.21
CA ASN A 189 12.89 -4.07 -18.59
C ASN A 189 11.37 -4.12 -18.84
N SER A 190 10.55 -3.91 -17.80
CA SER A 190 9.08 -3.85 -17.88
C SER A 190 8.50 -3.01 -16.74
N GLN A 191 7.28 -2.52 -16.91
CA GLN A 191 6.57 -1.80 -15.84
C GLN A 191 6.36 -2.70 -14.61
N HIS A 192 6.04 -3.99 -14.81
CA HIS A 192 5.88 -4.94 -13.71
C HIS A 192 7.17 -5.07 -12.88
N ASN A 193 8.33 -5.18 -13.56
CA ASN A 193 9.62 -5.26 -12.87
C ASN A 193 10.04 -3.94 -12.23
N PHE A 194 9.64 -2.81 -12.81
CA PHE A 194 9.79 -1.54 -12.12
C PHE A 194 8.99 -1.60 -10.82
N TYR A 195 7.68 -1.82 -10.87
CA TYR A 195 6.81 -1.69 -9.70
C TYR A 195 6.74 -2.92 -8.78
N CYS A 196 7.61 -3.92 -8.95
CA CYS A 196 7.59 -5.06 -8.06
C CYS A 196 7.84 -4.63 -6.59
N PRO A 197 7.20 -5.28 -5.61
CA PRO A 197 7.19 -4.79 -4.22
C PRO A 197 8.57 -4.46 -3.65
N ILE A 198 9.52 -5.40 -3.71
CA ILE A 198 10.87 -5.24 -3.13
C ILE A 198 11.61 -4.06 -3.78
N LYS A 199 11.70 -4.01 -5.12
CA LYS A 199 12.39 -2.91 -5.81
C LYS A 199 11.70 -1.56 -5.56
N SER A 200 10.37 -1.55 -5.44
CA SER A 200 9.62 -0.33 -5.11
C SER A 200 9.96 0.18 -3.71
N MET A 201 10.01 -0.71 -2.72
CA MET A 201 10.41 -0.36 -1.35
C MET A 201 11.87 0.10 -1.30
N CYS A 202 12.79 -0.59 -1.96
CA CYS A 202 14.20 -0.18 -2.05
C CYS A 202 14.37 1.20 -2.69
N ARG A 203 13.59 1.51 -3.75
CA ARG A 203 13.55 2.86 -4.34
C ARG A 203 13.05 3.90 -3.36
N SER A 204 11.97 3.61 -2.62
CA SER A 204 11.48 4.53 -1.59
C SER A 204 12.55 4.78 -0.52
N VAL A 205 13.33 3.77 -0.11
CA VAL A 205 14.44 3.97 0.84
C VAL A 205 15.53 4.86 0.24
N ASN A 206 15.95 4.63 -1.00
CA ASN A 206 16.96 5.48 -1.65
C ASN A 206 16.53 6.95 -1.80
N ASN A 207 15.23 7.22 -1.82
CA ASN A 207 14.69 8.58 -1.82
C ASN A 207 14.72 9.22 -0.42
N LEU A 208 14.77 8.42 0.66
CA LEU A 208 14.93 8.88 2.05
C LEU A 208 16.39 9.17 2.36
N ARG A 209 16.97 10.19 1.73
CA ARG A 209 18.40 10.53 1.85
C ARG A 209 18.88 10.81 3.28
N SER A 210 17.97 11.10 4.23
CA SER A 210 18.30 11.48 5.61
C SER A 210 17.96 10.42 6.65
N VAL A 211 17.33 9.30 6.27
CA VAL A 211 16.87 8.28 7.23
C VAL A 211 17.70 7.02 7.06
N ASP A 212 18.46 6.68 8.09
CA ASP A 212 19.28 5.47 8.12
C ASP A 212 18.42 4.24 8.45
N ILE A 213 18.53 3.20 7.62
CA ILE A 213 17.77 1.96 7.76
C ILE A 213 18.48 0.91 8.64
N PHE A 214 19.79 1.03 8.87
CA PHE A 214 20.59 -0.01 9.52
C PHE A 214 20.76 0.19 11.02
N PHE A 215 21.01 1.42 11.46
CA PHE A 215 21.42 1.69 12.84
C PHE A 215 20.31 2.32 13.70
N LEU A 216 19.17 2.68 13.12
CA LEU A 216 18.03 3.21 13.87
C LEU A 216 17.23 2.08 14.53
N SER A 217 16.78 2.32 15.76
CA SER A 217 15.78 1.43 16.37
C SER A 217 14.45 1.53 15.60
N PHE A 218 13.66 0.45 15.62
CA PHE A 218 12.39 0.38 14.89
C PHE A 218 11.44 1.56 15.17
N ASN A 219 11.35 1.99 16.44
CA ASN A 219 10.48 3.10 16.84
C ASN A 219 11.00 4.45 16.34
N ILE A 220 12.32 4.65 16.35
CA ILE A 220 12.94 5.88 15.83
C ILE A 220 12.76 5.93 14.32
N PHE A 221 13.09 4.85 13.60
CA PHE A 221 12.90 4.74 12.16
C PHE A 221 11.46 5.05 11.75
N LYS A 222 10.48 4.44 12.42
CA LYS A 222 9.05 4.66 12.17
C LYS A 222 8.62 6.12 12.36
N ARG A 223 9.24 6.85 13.28
CA ARG A 223 8.99 8.27 13.50
C ARG A 223 9.62 9.12 12.40
N GLU A 224 10.89 8.86 12.08
CA GLU A 224 11.64 9.59 11.03
C GLU A 224 10.97 9.50 9.66
N ILE A 225 10.54 8.30 9.23
CA ILE A 225 9.87 8.14 7.93
C ILE A 225 8.54 8.91 7.86
N ARG A 226 7.82 9.01 8.98
CA ARG A 226 6.56 9.77 9.03
C ARG A 226 6.80 11.27 8.90
N ASN A 227 7.85 11.78 9.53
CA ASN A 227 8.25 13.18 9.44
C ASN A 227 8.79 13.51 8.04
N SER A 228 9.60 12.63 7.44
CA SER A 228 10.14 12.84 6.10
C SER A 228 9.05 12.83 5.02
N LEU A 229 7.97 12.08 5.22
CA LEU A 229 6.85 11.99 4.29
C LEU A 229 5.70 12.95 4.62
N SER A 230 5.77 13.73 5.71
CA SER A 230 4.77 14.76 6.03
C SER A 230 5.04 16.10 5.35
N ASN A 231 6.26 16.32 4.85
CA ASN A 231 6.61 17.41 3.94
C ASN A 231 6.21 17.10 2.48
#